data_AF-A0A1B7P654-F1
#
_entry.id   AF-A0A1B7P654-F1
#
_cell.length_a   1.000
_cell.length_b   1.000
_cell.length_c   1.000
_cell.angle_alpha   90.00
_cell.angle_beta   90.00
_cell.angle_gamma   90.00
#
_symmetry.space_group_name_H-M   'P 1'
#
loop_
_entity.id
_entity.type
_entity.pdbx_description
1 polymer ?
#
loop_
_entity_poly.entity_id
_entity_poly.type
_entity_poly.pdbx_seq_one_letter_code
_entity_poly.pdbx_strand_id
1 'polypeptide(L)'
;MGTSSPSVSKQIADIQRLVEKSGLKYVMHSAGTTLEGSWDAVFAVIGQAHTMLHKQGIVRIQTDVRVGSRIDKVQSMEDKVSAVDKLLGKSS
;
A
#
# COMPACT_ATOMS: atom_id res chain seq x y z
N MET A 1 3.56 -16.55 -4.69
CA MET A 1 4.56 -17.39 -5.37
C MET A 1 4.02 -18.81 -5.48
N GLY A 2 4.17 -19.46 -6.63
CA GLY A 2 3.69 -20.84 -6.83
C GLY A 2 2.19 -20.96 -7.10
N THR A 3 1.57 -19.94 -7.70
CA THR A 3 0.19 -20.02 -8.22
C THR A 3 0.18 -20.78 -9.55
N SER A 4 -0.93 -21.42 -9.88
CA SER A 4 -1.12 -22.12 -11.17
C SER A 4 -1.19 -21.20 -12.39
N SER A 5 -1.27 -19.88 -12.17
CA SER A 5 -1.30 -18.84 -13.20
C SER A 5 -0.35 -17.69 -12.83
N PRO A 6 0.30 -17.04 -13.82
CA PRO A 6 1.12 -15.85 -13.57
C PRO A 6 0.29 -14.61 -13.23
N SER A 7 -1.02 -14.59 -13.55
CA SER A 7 -1.89 -13.46 -13.25
C SER A 7 -2.31 -13.45 -11.78
N VAL A 8 -2.12 -12.30 -11.12
CA VAL A 8 -2.44 -12.09 -9.70
C VAL A 8 -3.46 -10.97 -9.46
N SER A 9 -4.09 -10.44 -10.51
CA SER A 9 -4.97 -9.27 -10.42
C SER A 9 -6.17 -9.49 -9.49
N LYS A 10 -6.67 -10.72 -9.38
CA LYS A 10 -7.76 -11.07 -8.45
C LYS A 10 -7.33 -10.87 -6.99
N GLN A 11 -6.14 -11.36 -6.64
CA GLN A 11 -5.57 -11.21 -5.30
C GLN A 11 -5.32 -9.74 -4.99
N ILE A 12 -4.80 -8.97 -5.96
CA ILE A 12 -4.62 -7.52 -5.81
C ILE A 12 -5.96 -6.83 -5.55
N ALA A 13 -7.02 -7.16 -6.29
CA ALA A 13 -8.35 -6.58 -6.08
C ALA A 13 -8.91 -6.88 -4.68
N ASP A 14 -8.72 -8.10 -4.16
CA ASP A 14 -9.15 -8.45 -2.81
C ASP A 14 -8.38 -7.64 -1.74
N ILE A 15 -7.07 -7.44 -1.93
CA ILE A 15 -6.25 -6.61 -1.05
C ILE A 15 -6.71 -5.15 -1.09
N GLN A 16 -7.05 -4.60 -2.27
CA GLN A 16 -7.55 -3.24 -2.36
C GLN A 16 -8.87 -3.04 -1.61
N ARG A 17 -9.79 -4.01 -1.67
CA ARG A 17 -11.04 -3.96 -0.87
C ARG A 17 -10.76 -4.02 0.63
N LEU A 18 -9.72 -4.75 1.05
CA LEU A 18 -9.30 -4.76 2.46
C LEU A 18 -8.73 -3.40 2.88
N VAL A 19 -7.88 -2.80 2.04
CA VAL A 19 -7.30 -1.46 2.28
C VAL A 19 -8.42 -0.41 2.36
N GLU A 20 -9.38 -0.42 1.44
CA GLU A 20 -10.52 0.50 1.45
C GLU A 20 -11.32 0.41 2.77
N LYS A 21 -11.57 -0.82 3.26
CA LYS A 21 -12.26 -1.06 4.54
C LYS A 21 -11.45 -0.67 5.78
N SER A 22 -10.13 -0.50 5.66
CA SER A 22 -9.28 -0.16 6.81
C SER A 22 -9.45 1.28 7.29
N GLY A 23 -9.98 2.17 6.44
CA GLY A 23 -10.08 3.60 6.72
C GLY A 23 -8.73 4.34 6.66
N LEU A 24 -7.63 3.67 6.31
CA LEU A 24 -6.35 4.33 6.04
C LEU A 24 -6.45 5.18 4.78
N LYS A 25 -5.68 6.27 4.74
CA LYS A 25 -5.47 7.00 3.50
C LYS A 25 -4.59 6.16 2.58
N TYR A 26 -4.99 6.00 1.34
CA TYR A 26 -4.27 5.17 0.39
C TYR A 26 -4.32 5.70 -1.03
N VAL A 27 -3.30 5.37 -1.82
CA VAL A 27 -3.25 5.60 -3.27
C VAL A 27 -2.68 4.36 -3.94
N MET A 28 -3.48 3.72 -4.80
CA MET A 28 -3.03 2.61 -5.63
C MET A 28 -2.32 3.15 -6.89
N HIS A 29 -1.24 2.48 -7.28
CA HIS A 29 -0.54 2.74 -8.54
C HIS A 29 -0.07 1.42 -9.16
N SER A 30 0.54 1.49 -10.34
CA SER A 30 0.93 0.31 -11.15
C SER A 30 1.83 -0.70 -10.43
N ALA A 31 2.57 -0.28 -9.41
CA ALA A 31 3.59 -1.07 -8.74
C ALA A 31 3.31 -1.28 -7.23
N GLY A 32 2.10 -0.96 -6.76
CA GLY A 32 1.75 -1.14 -5.37
C GLY A 32 0.68 -0.19 -4.87
N THR A 33 0.70 0.04 -3.56
CA THR A 33 -0.23 0.94 -2.88
C THR A 33 0.51 1.67 -1.79
N THR A 34 0.47 2.99 -1.84
CA THR A 34 0.97 3.83 -0.75
C THR A 34 -0.10 3.88 0.32
N LEU A 35 0.28 3.60 1.57
CA LEU A 35 -0.58 3.70 2.75
C LEU A 35 -0.04 4.79 3.68
N GLU A 36 -0.94 5.54 4.30
CA GLU A 36 -0.60 6.56 5.29
C GLU A 36 -1.51 6.41 6.53
N GLY A 37 -0.89 6.46 7.70
CA GLY A 37 -1.55 6.31 8.99
C GLY A 37 -0.55 6.01 10.11
N SER A 38 -1.06 5.54 11.24
CA SER A 38 -0.20 5.08 12.34
C SER A 38 0.55 3.81 11.95
N TRP A 39 1.70 3.60 12.58
CA TRP A 39 2.53 2.41 12.36
C TRP A 39 1.71 1.13 12.50
N ASP A 40 1.01 0.98 13.63
CA ASP A 40 0.25 -0.23 13.94
C ASP A 40 -0.90 -0.46 12.95
N ALA A 41 -1.62 0.58 12.56
CA ALA A 41 -2.73 0.43 11.62
C ALA A 41 -2.23 0.01 10.22
N VAL A 42 -1.15 0.63 9.72
CA VAL A 42 -0.56 0.29 8.41
C VAL A 42 -0.08 -1.16 8.40
N PHE A 43 0.71 -1.57 9.39
CA PHE A 43 1.24 -2.93 9.44
C PHE A 43 0.18 -3.98 9.76
N ALA A 44 -0.88 -3.63 10.50
CA ALA A 44 -2.02 -4.52 10.71
C ALA A 44 -2.72 -4.85 9.38
N VAL A 45 -2.94 -3.86 8.50
CA VAL A 45 -3.56 -4.10 7.18
C VAL A 45 -2.66 -4.99 6.30
N ILE A 46 -1.34 -4.79 6.33
CA ILE A 46 -0.39 -5.65 5.61
C ILE A 46 -0.48 -7.10 6.12
N GLY A 47 -0.50 -7.32 7.44
CA GLY A 47 -0.64 -8.65 8.03
C GLY A 47 -2.00 -9.31 7.73
N GLN A 48 -3.08 -8.53 7.72
CA GLN A 48 -4.42 -8.99 7.34
C GLN A 48 -4.46 -9.42 5.87
N ALA A 49 -3.79 -8.68 4.97
CA ALA A 49 -3.69 -9.05 3.56
C ALA A 49 -3.00 -10.41 3.39
N HIS A 50 -1.89 -10.65 4.10
CA HIS A 50 -1.21 -11.94 4.09
C HIS A 50 -2.11 -13.06 4.61
N THR A 51 -2.74 -12.84 5.76
CA THR A 51 -3.64 -13.80 6.40
C THR A 51 -4.81 -14.17 5.49
N MET A 52 -5.41 -13.18 4.83
CA MET A 52 -6.51 -13.38 3.87
C MET A 52 -6.07 -14.25 2.69
N LEU A 53 -4.93 -13.94 2.06
CA LEU A 53 -4.44 -14.71 0.92
C LEU A 53 -4.02 -16.14 1.30
N HIS A 54 -3.45 -16.33 2.49
CA HIS A 54 -3.19 -17.68 3.01
C HIS A 54 -4.48 -18.48 3.18
N LYS A 55 -5.57 -17.86 3.68
CA LYS A 55 -6.90 -18.50 3.75
C LYS A 55 -7.47 -18.85 2.36
N GLN A 56 -7.03 -18.16 1.30
CA GLN A 56 -7.37 -18.47 -0.08
C GLN A 56 -6.46 -19.54 -0.72
N GLY A 57 -5.56 -20.16 0.06
CA GLY A 57 -4.67 -21.22 -0.40
C GLY A 57 -3.35 -20.75 -1.00
N ILE A 58 -3.04 -19.45 -0.96
CA ILE A 58 -1.73 -18.96 -1.40
C ILE A 58 -0.70 -19.34 -0.35
N VAL A 59 0.19 -20.28 -0.68
CA VAL A 59 1.13 -20.86 0.29
C VAL A 59 2.27 -19.91 0.65
N ARG A 60 2.73 -19.09 -0.30
CA ARG A 60 3.85 -18.15 -0.09
C ARG A 60 3.58 -16.78 -0.69
N ILE A 61 3.71 -15.76 0.14
CA ILE A 61 3.53 -14.35 -0.21
C ILE A 61 4.86 -13.64 0.04
N GLN A 62 5.24 -12.74 -0.87
CA GLN A 62 6.36 -11.85 -0.69
C GLN A 62 5.85 -10.43 -0.87
N THR A 63 6.20 -9.56 0.07
CA THR A 63 5.85 -8.15 0.06
C THR A 63 7.12 -7.35 0.20
N ASP A 64 7.28 -6.34 -0.63
CA ASP A 64 8.29 -5.29 -0.49
C ASP A 64 7.63 -4.08 0.16
N VAL A 65 8.24 -3.54 1.21
CA VAL A 65 7.71 -2.37 1.94
C VAL A 65 8.81 -1.32 2.05
N ARG A 66 8.55 -0.14 1.48
CA ARG A 66 9.33 1.08 1.76
C ARG A 66 8.53 1.94 2.71
N VAL A 67 9.04 2.10 3.93
CA VAL A 67 8.36 2.83 5.02
C VAL A 67 9.28 3.91 5.59
N GLY A 68 8.70 5.02 6.02
CA GLY A 68 9.43 6.07 6.72
C GLY A 68 8.51 6.81 7.70
N SER A 69 9.07 7.17 8.85
CA SER A 69 8.44 8.00 9.89
C SER A 69 9.31 9.22 10.15
N ARG A 70 8.72 10.30 10.64
CA ARG A 70 9.42 11.54 11.01
C ARG A 70 8.73 12.20 12.20
N ILE A 71 9.46 13.01 12.96
CA ILE A 71 8.95 13.70 14.17
C ILE A 71 8.99 15.23 14.06
N ASP A 72 9.60 15.77 13.01
CA ASP A 72 9.80 17.21 12.82
C ASP A 72 8.60 17.90 12.18
N LYS A 73 7.77 17.19 11.41
CA LYS A 73 6.50 17.70 10.85
C LYS A 73 5.53 16.58 10.46
N VAL A 74 4.25 16.90 10.45
CA VAL A 74 3.22 16.09 9.77
C VAL A 74 3.28 16.40 8.28
N GLN A 75 3.36 15.36 7.44
CA GLN A 75 3.41 15.51 5.99
C GLN A 75 2.72 14.33 5.32
N SER A 76 1.75 14.61 4.45
CA SER A 76 1.05 13.58 3.68
C SER A 76 1.83 13.11 2.44
N MET A 77 1.39 12.01 1.82
CA MET A 77 1.94 11.53 0.56
C MET A 77 1.75 12.54 -0.59
N GLU A 78 0.62 13.26 -0.62
CA GLU A 78 0.35 14.31 -1.60
C GLU A 78 1.28 15.50 -1.39
N ASP A 79 1.52 15.90 -0.14
CA ASP A 79 2.48 16.98 0.16
C ASP A 79 3.89 16.64 -0.36
N LYS A 80 4.28 15.35 -0.33
CA LYS A 80 5.56 14.92 -0.91
C LYS A 80 5.59 15.09 -2.41
N VAL A 81 4.52 14.69 -3.11
CA VAL A 81 4.42 14.84 -4.57
C VAL A 81 4.37 16.32 -4.96
N SER A 82 3.51 17.11 -4.31
CA SER A 82 3.39 18.55 -4.56
C SER A 82 4.67 19.32 -4.27
N ALA A 83 5.47 18.92 -3.28
CA ALA A 83 6.76 19.53 -3.04
C ALA A 83 7.73 19.32 -4.21
N VAL A 84 7.74 18.13 -4.81
CA VAL A 84 8.55 17.84 -6.01
C VAL A 84 8.00 18.55 -7.24
N ASP A 85 6.68 18.53 -7.47
CA ASP A 85 6.08 19.18 -8.63
C ASP A 85 6.32 20.70 -8.64
N LYS A 86 6.32 21.35 -7.46
CA LYS A 86 6.73 22.75 -7.33
C LYS A 86 8.18 22.99 -7.75
N LEU A 87 9.10 22.10 -7.37
CA LEU A 87 10.51 22.18 -7.78
C LEU A 87 10.67 21.94 -9.29
N LEU A 88 9.80 21.10 -9.88
CA LEU A 88 9.77 20.85 -11.32
C LEU A 88 9.08 21.98 -12.11
N GLY A 89 8.52 23.00 -11.45
CA GLY A 89 7.81 24.10 -12.10
C GLY A 89 6.49 23.68 -12.76
N LYS A 90 5.89 22.57 -12.35
CA LYS A 90 4.58 22.16 -12.85
C LYS A 90 3.49 22.98 -12.17
N SER A 91 2.85 23.87 -12.93
CA SER A 91 1.65 24.59 -12.50
C SER A 91 0.47 23.61 -12.42
N SER A 92 -0.28 23.67 -11.32
CA SER A 92 -1.56 22.94 -11.15
C SER A 92 -2.62 23.42 -12.15
#